data_AF-A0A444ZWU8-F1
#
_entry.id   AF-A0A444ZWU8-F1
#
_cell.length_a   1.000
_cell.length_b   1.000
_cell.length_c   1.000
_cell.angle_alpha   90.00
_cell.angle_beta   90.00
_cell.angle_gamma   90.00
#
_symmetry.space_group_name_H-M   'P 1'
#
loop_
_entity.id
_entity.type
_entity.pdbx_description
1 polymer ?
#
loop_
_entity_poly.entity_id
_entity_poly.type
_entity_poly.pdbx_seq_one_letter_code
_entity_poly.pdbx_strand_id
1 'polypeptide(L)'
;MLGTDLTQLKEYFGSSNEFIKSLTQNYTSDSASGGNALLEGETHLLASCEYEISTKWGQEVGFLYDSVVEDYLTGFILHCNGWTSVFCEPSRPQFLGSATTNLNDVLIQGTRWYSGLFENGINKYCSLIYGPSRMPVLQRLCFAELTYFPLYCFPLWCFATIPQLCLLHGIPLYPKVGDPFFIIFVFIFVSALLNHLEEVLITGGTLHKWMNEQRIWMMKSITCHLYGCLDALLKKVGIREANFLPTNKVADDEQTQLYQMDKYDFRASSIFIAPMLAVITINICCFLGGVYRAVFVGSWDKMFVQFFIAGFIITVNYPIIEGLVIRKDKGRISKLLAMCVIIATMILLGCFTLLSCV
;
A
#
# COMPACT_ATOMS: atom_id res chain seq x y z
N MET A 1 -5.86 -0.29 42.65
CA MET A 1 -4.46 0.19 42.65
C MET A 1 -4.06 0.63 44.06
N LEU A 2 -3.87 -0.31 45.00
CA LEU A 2 -3.32 -0.01 46.32
C LEU A 2 -1.88 -0.51 46.31
N GLY A 3 -0.93 0.38 46.02
CA GLY A 3 0.51 0.08 46.08
C GLY A 3 1.41 0.70 45.01
N THR A 4 0.88 1.42 44.01
CA THR A 4 1.71 2.05 42.97
C THR A 4 2.34 3.35 43.49
N ASP A 5 3.66 3.48 43.37
CA ASP A 5 4.39 4.69 43.75
C ASP A 5 3.93 5.89 42.90
N LEU A 6 3.56 7.00 43.55
CA LEU A 6 3.16 8.24 42.87
C LEU A 6 4.26 8.74 41.92
N THR A 7 5.53 8.50 42.28
CA THR A 7 6.68 8.83 41.45
C THR A 7 6.61 8.07 40.11
N GLN A 8 6.32 6.77 40.16
CA GLN A 8 6.14 5.95 38.97
C GLN A 8 4.94 6.40 38.15
N LEU A 9 3.81 6.75 38.79
CA LEU A 9 2.64 7.27 38.07
C LEU A 9 2.95 8.59 37.34
N LYS A 10 3.82 9.44 37.90
CA LYS A 10 4.25 10.68 37.24
C LYS A 10 5.16 10.45 36.04
N GLU A 11 6.00 9.41 36.07
CA GLU A 11 6.79 9.01 34.90
C GLU A 11 5.87 8.60 33.74
N TYR A 12 4.76 7.92 34.04
CA TYR A 12 3.83 7.43 33.03
C TYR A 12 2.85 8.50 32.53
N PHE A 13 2.23 9.24 33.45
CA PHE A 13 1.07 10.09 33.16
C PHE A 13 1.37 11.59 33.20
N GLY A 14 2.59 11.98 33.60
CA GLY A 14 3.01 13.37 33.69
C GLY A 14 2.88 13.97 35.09
N SER A 15 3.22 15.25 35.21
CA SER A 15 3.40 15.93 36.50
C SER A 15 2.10 16.24 37.25
N SER A 16 0.94 16.17 36.58
CA SER A 16 -0.34 16.52 37.18
C SER A 16 -0.85 15.49 38.18
N ASN A 17 -0.93 15.91 39.44
CA ASN A 17 -1.56 15.11 40.49
C ASN A 17 -3.07 14.96 40.28
N GLU A 18 -3.74 15.98 39.74
CA GLU A 18 -5.19 15.95 39.55
C GLU A 18 -5.57 15.00 38.41
N PHE A 19 -4.81 15.02 37.31
CA PHE A 19 -4.97 14.04 36.25
C PHE A 19 -4.73 12.61 36.75
N ILE A 20 -3.64 12.37 37.50
CA ILE A 20 -3.35 11.03 38.08
C ILE A 20 -4.49 10.57 39.00
N LYS A 21 -5.01 11.46 39.85
CA LYS A 21 -6.17 11.15 40.72
C LYS A 21 -7.40 10.76 39.88
N SER A 22 -7.65 11.46 38.77
CA SER A 22 -8.79 11.21 37.89
C SER A 22 -8.78 9.81 37.25
N LEU A 23 -7.61 9.18 37.13
CA LEU A 23 -7.47 7.82 36.57
C LEU A 23 -7.92 6.70 37.53
N THR A 24 -8.29 7.03 38.76
CA THR A 24 -8.76 6.04 39.75
C THR A 24 -10.26 5.76 39.61
N GLN A 25 -10.65 4.48 39.65
CA GLN A 25 -12.02 3.98 39.41
C GLN A 25 -13.13 4.61 40.28
N ASN A 26 -12.78 5.26 41.39
CA ASN A 26 -13.71 5.87 42.34
C ASN A 26 -13.62 7.41 42.36
N TYR A 27 -13.09 8.04 41.31
CA TYR A 27 -13.04 9.49 41.24
C TYR A 27 -14.45 10.08 41.07
N THR A 28 -15.10 10.41 42.19
CA THR A 28 -16.14 11.44 42.23
C THR A 28 -15.44 12.79 42.21
N SER A 29 -15.72 13.61 41.20
CA SER A 29 -15.07 14.91 41.10
C SER A 29 -15.45 15.80 42.29
N ASP A 30 -14.50 16.12 43.16
CA ASP A 30 -14.65 17.23 44.10
C ASP A 30 -14.75 18.58 43.37
N SER A 31 -14.55 18.61 42.04
CA SER A 31 -14.67 19.80 41.19
C SER A 31 -16.10 20.33 41.03
N ALA A 32 -17.12 19.70 41.62
CA ALA A 32 -18.38 20.40 41.87
C ALA A 32 -18.22 21.53 42.91
N SER A 33 -17.11 21.56 43.67
CA SER A 33 -16.79 22.57 44.69
C SER A 33 -15.57 23.46 44.39
N GLY A 34 -14.69 23.05 43.45
CA GLY A 34 -13.53 23.83 43.00
C GLY A 34 -13.85 24.65 41.75
N GLY A 35 -13.85 25.97 41.85
CA GLY A 35 -14.30 26.88 40.79
C GLY A 35 -13.54 26.74 39.46
N ASN A 36 -14.22 27.14 38.36
CA ASN A 36 -13.79 27.03 36.96
C ASN A 36 -12.30 27.35 36.67
N ALA A 37 -11.70 28.28 37.42
CA ALA A 37 -10.30 28.68 37.25
C ALA A 37 -9.28 27.54 37.52
N LEU A 38 -9.59 26.61 38.43
CA LEU A 38 -8.70 25.48 38.73
C LEU A 38 -8.72 24.45 37.60
N LEU A 39 -9.89 24.20 37.02
CA LEU A 39 -10.05 23.33 35.86
C LEU A 39 -9.40 23.94 34.60
N GLU A 40 -9.48 25.25 34.44
CA GLU A 40 -8.82 25.99 33.35
C GLU A 40 -7.29 25.90 33.45
N GLY A 41 -6.73 26.13 34.64
CA GLY A 41 -5.28 25.98 34.88
C GLY A 41 -4.78 24.56 34.64
N GLU A 42 -5.54 23.55 35.08
CA GLU A 42 -5.25 22.14 34.81
C GLU A 42 -5.28 21.82 33.32
N THR A 43 -6.28 22.31 32.59
CA THR A 43 -6.39 22.12 31.14
C THR A 43 -5.21 22.76 30.40
N HIS A 44 -4.80 23.96 30.81
CA HIS A 44 -3.62 24.63 30.24
C HIS A 44 -2.32 23.85 30.49
N LEU A 45 -2.16 23.26 31.68
CA LEU A 45 -1.00 22.41 31.98
C LEU A 45 -0.99 21.16 31.10
N LEU A 46 -2.11 20.44 31.02
CA LEU A 46 -2.22 19.19 30.24
C LEU A 46 -2.06 19.42 28.73
N ALA A 47 -2.52 20.56 28.22
CA ALA A 47 -2.38 20.94 26.81
C ALA A 47 -1.04 21.64 26.48
N SER A 48 -0.15 21.80 27.46
CA SER A 48 1.15 22.42 27.23
C SER A 48 2.04 21.53 26.36
N CYS A 49 2.86 22.14 25.49
CA CYS A 49 3.82 21.42 24.66
C CYS A 49 4.93 20.71 25.46
N GLU A 50 5.06 21.05 26.74
CA GLU A 50 6.07 20.49 27.64
C GLU A 50 5.53 19.31 28.46
N TYR A 51 4.22 19.07 28.48
CA TYR A 51 3.59 18.12 29.39
C TYR A 51 4.13 16.69 29.23
N GLU A 52 4.41 16.30 27.98
CA GLU A 52 4.87 14.96 27.64
C GLU A 52 6.41 14.81 27.79
N ILE A 53 7.15 15.89 28.03
CA ILE A 53 8.60 15.85 28.14
C ILE A 53 9.02 14.99 29.34
N SER A 54 9.94 14.06 29.10
CA SER A 54 10.45 13.12 30.11
C SER A 54 9.37 12.22 30.72
N THR A 55 8.26 12.01 30.02
CA THR A 55 7.21 11.05 30.40
C THR A 55 7.20 9.83 29.47
N LYS A 56 6.33 8.84 29.74
CA LYS A 56 6.10 7.67 28.88
C LYS A 56 4.98 7.86 27.85
N TRP A 57 4.40 9.05 27.74
CA TRP A 57 3.48 9.39 26.65
C TRP A 57 4.16 9.17 25.29
N GLY A 58 3.43 8.56 24.36
CA GLY A 58 3.98 8.23 23.03
C GLY A 58 4.85 6.98 22.97
N GLN A 59 5.29 6.45 24.13
CA GLN A 59 6.19 5.30 24.21
C GLN A 59 5.50 4.07 24.77
N GLU A 60 4.74 4.24 25.86
CA GLU A 60 3.99 3.16 26.53
C GLU A 60 2.55 3.57 26.85
N VAL A 61 2.24 4.88 26.81
CA VAL A 61 0.92 5.45 27.11
C VAL A 61 0.40 6.23 25.90
N GLY A 62 -0.89 6.05 25.61
CA GLY A 62 -1.56 6.74 24.50
C GLY A 62 -1.25 6.11 23.14
N PHE A 63 -1.27 6.93 22.08
CA PHE A 63 -0.83 6.53 20.75
C PHE A 63 0.69 6.43 20.68
N LEU A 64 1.21 5.40 20.02
CA LEU A 64 2.65 5.17 19.94
C LEU A 64 3.31 5.96 18.80
N TYR A 65 4.33 6.76 19.10
CA TYR A 65 4.90 7.75 18.19
C TYR A 65 5.97 7.19 17.23
N ASP A 66 6.46 5.97 17.45
CA ASP A 66 7.56 5.36 16.70
C ASP A 66 7.20 4.95 15.24
N SER A 67 5.99 5.25 14.74
CA SER A 67 5.56 4.83 13.41
C SER A 67 4.64 5.85 12.74
N VAL A 68 4.74 5.97 11.41
CA VAL A 68 3.79 6.75 10.58
C VAL A 68 2.43 6.05 10.35
N VAL A 69 2.30 4.84 10.89
CA VAL A 69 1.06 4.05 11.01
C VAL A 69 0.86 3.74 12.50
N GLU A 70 0.71 4.80 13.29
CA GLU A 70 0.55 4.75 14.75
C GLU A 70 -0.71 3.98 15.16
N ASP A 71 -1.73 4.00 14.32
CA ASP A 71 -2.97 3.24 14.46
C ASP A 71 -2.69 1.73 14.49
N TYR A 72 -1.93 1.23 13.53
CA TYR A 72 -1.46 -0.14 13.48
C TYR A 72 -0.57 -0.46 14.69
N LEU A 73 0.43 0.37 14.97
CA LEU A 73 1.43 0.07 16.01
C LEU A 73 0.77 0.02 17.40
N THR A 74 -0.09 0.99 17.69
CA THR A 74 -0.84 1.05 18.96
C THR A 74 -1.76 -0.17 19.10
N GLY A 75 -2.51 -0.51 18.04
CA GLY A 75 -3.35 -1.70 18.03
C GLY A 75 -2.57 -3.00 18.25
N PHE A 76 -1.41 -3.15 17.59
CA PHE A 76 -0.53 -4.30 17.76
C PHE A 76 -0.05 -4.44 19.21
N ILE A 77 0.43 -3.35 19.83
CA ILE A 77 0.91 -3.39 21.21
C ILE A 77 -0.23 -3.66 22.21
N LEU A 78 -1.43 -3.10 21.99
CA LEU A 78 -2.60 -3.42 22.81
C LEU A 78 -2.92 -4.91 22.75
N HIS A 79 -2.92 -5.52 21.56
CA HIS A 79 -3.13 -6.95 21.41
C HIS A 79 -2.03 -7.79 22.08
N CYS A 80 -0.76 -7.38 21.99
CA CYS A 80 0.34 -8.01 22.72
C CYS A 80 0.20 -7.89 24.25
N ASN A 81 -0.55 -6.90 24.74
CA ASN A 81 -0.86 -6.71 26.15
C ASN A 81 -2.13 -7.46 26.60
N GLY A 82 -2.70 -8.31 25.72
CA GLY A 82 -3.84 -9.16 26.05
C GLY A 82 -5.22 -8.54 25.76
N TRP A 83 -5.28 -7.36 25.14
CA TRP A 83 -6.55 -6.77 24.74
C TRP A 83 -7.16 -7.52 23.55
N THR A 84 -8.49 -7.61 23.55
CA THR A 84 -9.29 -8.17 22.45
C THR A 84 -10.09 -7.06 21.78
N SER A 85 -10.14 -7.06 20.45
CA SER A 85 -10.94 -6.12 19.65
C SER A 85 -12.19 -6.81 19.11
N VAL A 86 -13.20 -6.01 18.73
CA VAL A 86 -14.45 -6.49 18.14
C VAL A 86 -14.69 -5.73 16.83
N PHE A 87 -14.91 -6.47 15.75
CA PHE A 87 -15.38 -5.90 14.48
C PHE A 87 -16.90 -6.03 14.41
N CYS A 88 -17.59 -4.91 14.18
CA CYS A 88 -19.05 -4.84 14.11
C CYS A 88 -19.47 -4.25 12.76
N GLU A 89 -20.27 -5.01 12.01
CA GLU A 89 -20.77 -4.63 10.69
C GLU A 89 -22.30 -4.50 10.72
N PRO A 90 -22.83 -3.35 11.15
CA PRO A 90 -24.26 -3.09 11.08
C PRO A 90 -24.72 -2.92 9.62
N SER A 91 -25.97 -3.26 9.34
CA SER A 91 -26.56 -3.17 8.00
C SER A 91 -26.54 -1.76 7.39
N ARG A 92 -26.54 -0.73 8.23
CA ARG A 92 -26.33 0.66 7.82
C ARG A 92 -24.93 1.11 8.24
N PRO A 93 -24.11 1.65 7.32
CA PRO A 93 -22.84 2.27 7.68
C PRO A 93 -23.05 3.37 8.74
N GLN A 94 -22.36 3.23 9.88
CA GLN A 94 -22.44 4.21 10.98
C GLN A 94 -21.43 5.35 10.82
N PHE A 95 -20.35 5.09 10.08
CA PHE A 95 -19.29 6.05 9.78
C PHE A 95 -19.17 6.20 8.27
N LEU A 96 -19.27 7.45 7.80
CA LEU A 96 -19.09 7.81 6.39
C LEU A 96 -17.93 8.79 6.29
N GLY A 97 -16.92 8.43 5.49
CA GLY A 97 -15.77 9.28 5.23
C GLY A 97 -15.67 9.63 3.75
N SER A 98 -15.06 10.77 3.45
CA SER A 98 -14.67 11.12 2.08
C SER A 98 -13.39 10.37 1.71
N ALA A 99 -13.48 9.57 0.63
CA ALA A 99 -12.33 8.89 0.03
C ALA A 99 -11.55 9.83 -0.90
N THR A 100 -10.32 9.45 -1.23
CA THR A 100 -9.54 10.12 -2.27
C THR A 100 -10.19 9.87 -3.64
N THR A 101 -10.30 10.91 -4.46
CA THR A 101 -10.97 10.85 -5.77
C THR A 101 -9.99 10.84 -6.94
N ASN A 102 -8.70 11.05 -6.69
CA ASN A 102 -7.64 11.06 -7.71
C ASN A 102 -6.55 10.02 -7.42
N LEU A 103 -5.83 9.62 -8.47
CA LEU A 103 -4.79 8.57 -8.36
C LEU A 103 -3.58 9.03 -7.55
N ASN A 104 -3.21 10.31 -7.63
CA ASN A 104 -2.06 10.85 -6.92
C ASN A 104 -2.18 10.65 -5.42
N ASP A 105 -3.31 11.03 -4.86
CA ASP A 105 -3.56 11.00 -3.42
C ASP A 105 -3.69 9.56 -2.91
N VAL A 106 -4.28 8.66 -3.71
CA VAL A 106 -4.28 7.22 -3.43
C VAL A 106 -2.86 6.68 -3.31
N LEU A 107 -1.95 7.04 -4.22
CA LEU A 107 -0.59 6.52 -4.24
C LEU A 107 0.32 7.18 -3.18
N ILE A 108 0.12 8.46 -2.87
CA ILE A 108 0.80 9.13 -1.74
C ILE A 108 0.37 8.48 -0.43
N GLN A 109 -0.94 8.32 -0.22
CA GLN A 109 -1.47 7.66 0.97
C GLN A 109 -0.94 6.23 1.10
N GLY A 110 -0.96 5.46 0.00
CA GLY A 110 -0.41 4.11 -0.02
C GLY A 110 1.08 4.09 0.32
N THR A 111 1.87 5.02 -0.21
CA THR A 111 3.32 5.08 0.06
C THR A 111 3.58 5.27 1.55
N ARG A 112 2.82 6.14 2.22
CA ARG A 112 2.90 6.32 3.67
C ARG A 112 2.56 5.04 4.44
N TRP A 113 1.44 4.41 4.11
CA TRP A 113 1.00 3.18 4.77
C TRP A 113 2.03 2.07 4.64
N TYR A 114 2.51 1.83 3.42
CA TYR A 114 3.42 0.73 3.13
C TYR A 114 4.83 0.97 3.65
N SER A 115 5.27 2.24 3.72
CA SER A 115 6.49 2.60 4.45
C SER A 115 6.37 2.25 5.93
N GLY A 116 5.33 2.74 6.63
CA GLY A 116 5.15 2.47 8.06
C GLY A 116 4.93 0.99 8.39
N LEU A 117 4.13 0.27 7.59
CA LEU A 117 3.89 -1.16 7.75
C LEU A 117 5.18 -1.97 7.61
N PHE A 118 5.97 -1.71 6.56
CA PHE A 118 7.22 -2.43 6.36
C PHE A 118 8.28 -2.05 7.41
N GLU A 119 8.33 -0.78 7.80
CA GLU A 119 9.18 -0.27 8.87
C GLU A 119 8.93 -1.02 10.20
N ASN A 120 7.66 -1.21 10.58
CA ASN A 120 7.30 -2.03 11.74
C ASN A 120 7.75 -3.49 11.58
N GLY A 121 7.64 -4.06 10.38
CA GLY A 121 8.07 -5.43 10.06
C GLY A 121 9.58 -5.66 10.13
N ILE A 122 10.41 -4.62 9.97
CA ILE A 122 11.88 -4.72 9.98
C ILE A 122 12.53 -4.16 11.25
N ASN A 123 11.75 -3.60 12.18
CA ASN A 123 12.22 -3.03 13.44
C ASN A 123 11.84 -3.91 14.65
N LYS A 124 12.06 -3.40 15.88
CA LYS A 124 11.75 -4.08 17.15
C LYS A 124 10.28 -4.53 17.28
N TYR A 125 9.39 -3.95 16.49
CA TYR A 125 7.95 -4.26 16.46
C TYR A 125 7.56 -5.38 15.50
N CYS A 126 8.53 -6.09 14.92
CA CYS A 126 8.26 -7.22 14.02
C CYS A 126 7.34 -8.25 14.71
N SER A 127 6.14 -8.46 14.17
CA SER A 127 5.12 -9.34 14.78
C SER A 127 5.58 -10.80 14.94
N LEU A 128 6.49 -11.25 14.06
CA LEU A 128 7.09 -12.59 14.11
C LEU A 128 8.11 -12.75 15.25
N ILE A 129 8.75 -11.66 15.69
CA ILE A 129 9.79 -11.66 16.73
C ILE A 129 9.24 -11.17 18.08
N TYR A 130 8.43 -10.12 18.07
CA TYR A 130 7.85 -9.48 19.26
C TYR A 130 6.59 -10.19 19.77
N GLY A 131 5.75 -10.69 18.85
CA GLY A 131 4.50 -11.37 19.18
C GLY A 131 4.61 -12.73 19.89
N PRO A 132 5.63 -13.58 19.66
CA PRO A 132 5.81 -14.82 20.42
C PRO A 132 5.69 -14.60 21.94
N SER A 133 5.00 -15.51 22.65
CA SER A 133 4.57 -15.42 24.07
C SER A 133 3.47 -14.39 24.41
N ARG A 134 3.13 -13.48 23.50
CA ARG A 134 2.18 -12.38 23.74
C ARG A 134 0.87 -12.50 22.96
N MET A 135 0.85 -13.30 21.90
CA MET A 135 -0.28 -13.36 20.96
C MET A 135 -0.37 -14.73 20.26
N PRO A 136 -1.60 -15.23 19.96
CA PRO A 136 -1.79 -16.48 19.22
C PRO A 136 -1.08 -16.51 17.86
N VAL A 137 -0.69 -17.71 17.40
CA VAL A 137 0.03 -17.90 16.12
C VAL A 137 -0.70 -17.27 14.94
N LEU A 138 -1.99 -17.56 14.77
CA LEU A 138 -2.77 -17.07 13.63
C LEU A 138 -2.83 -15.54 13.60
N GLN A 139 -3.09 -14.91 14.76
CA GLN A 139 -3.15 -13.46 14.85
C GLN A 139 -1.79 -12.82 14.53
N ARG A 140 -0.68 -13.45 14.95
CA ARG A 140 0.68 -13.02 14.54
C ARG A 140 0.89 -13.10 13.04
N LEU A 141 0.39 -14.14 12.39
CA LEU A 141 0.47 -14.26 10.94
C LEU A 141 -0.36 -13.18 10.24
N CYS A 142 -1.54 -12.80 10.76
CA CYS A 142 -2.31 -11.67 10.23
C CYS A 142 -1.55 -10.34 10.34
N PHE A 143 -0.95 -10.06 11.50
CA PHE A 143 -0.12 -8.86 11.65
C PHE A 143 1.13 -8.88 10.77
N ALA A 144 1.75 -10.06 10.59
CA ALA A 144 2.90 -10.24 9.71
C ALA A 144 2.52 -10.01 8.23
N GLU A 145 1.39 -10.56 7.79
CA GLU A 145 0.86 -10.37 6.45
C GLU A 145 0.69 -8.88 6.13
N LEU A 146 0.08 -8.11 7.03
CA LEU A 146 -0.04 -6.66 6.86
C LEU A 146 1.32 -5.94 6.76
N THR A 147 2.28 -6.28 7.61
CA THR A 147 3.62 -5.62 7.59
C THR A 147 4.43 -5.95 6.36
N TYR A 148 4.27 -7.17 5.82
CA TYR A 148 5.05 -7.65 4.68
C TYR A 148 4.29 -7.58 3.35
N PHE A 149 3.02 -7.18 3.36
CA PHE A 149 2.20 -6.94 2.17
C PHE A 149 2.91 -6.08 1.10
N PRO A 150 3.67 -5.01 1.45
CA PRO A 150 4.39 -4.22 0.46
C PRO A 150 5.45 -5.00 -0.34
N LEU A 151 5.95 -6.14 0.18
CA LEU A 151 6.95 -6.97 -0.50
C LEU A 151 6.41 -7.64 -1.78
N TYR A 152 5.10 -7.64 -2.02
CA TYR A 152 4.53 -8.04 -3.31
C TYR A 152 5.09 -7.23 -4.49
N CYS A 153 5.66 -6.04 -4.25
CA CYS A 153 6.29 -5.25 -5.31
C CYS A 153 7.37 -6.03 -6.07
N PHE A 154 8.19 -6.85 -5.38
CA PHE A 154 9.29 -7.59 -6.00
C PHE A 154 8.82 -8.62 -7.03
N PRO A 155 7.98 -9.63 -6.68
CA PRO A 155 7.51 -10.59 -7.67
C PRO A 155 6.69 -9.92 -8.78
N LEU A 156 5.96 -8.85 -8.50
CA LEU A 156 5.17 -8.17 -9.53
C LEU A 156 6.03 -7.41 -10.54
N TRP A 157 7.12 -6.77 -10.11
CA TRP A 157 8.11 -6.22 -11.03
C TRP A 157 8.72 -7.30 -11.92
N CYS A 158 9.00 -8.49 -11.37
CA CYS A 158 9.45 -9.63 -12.15
C CYS A 158 8.39 -10.08 -13.17
N PHE A 159 7.13 -10.28 -12.77
CA PHE A 159 6.05 -10.70 -13.68
C PHE A 159 5.70 -9.65 -14.75
N ALA A 160 5.92 -8.37 -14.45
CA ALA A 160 5.66 -7.28 -15.37
C ALA A 160 6.76 -7.08 -16.41
N THR A 161 7.95 -7.69 -16.23
CA THR A 161 9.12 -7.47 -17.09
C THR A 161 9.74 -8.75 -17.64
N ILE A 162 10.02 -9.75 -16.80
CA ILE A 162 10.77 -10.95 -17.20
C ILE A 162 10.03 -11.78 -18.26
N PRO A 163 8.74 -12.16 -18.09
CA PRO A 163 8.02 -12.89 -19.12
C PRO A 163 7.97 -12.18 -20.48
N GLN A 164 7.89 -10.85 -20.47
CA GLN A 164 7.79 -10.00 -21.65
C GLN A 164 9.13 -9.93 -22.39
N LEU A 165 10.23 -9.72 -21.67
CA LEU A 165 11.57 -9.77 -22.26
C LEU A 165 11.86 -11.16 -22.82
N CYS A 166 11.51 -12.23 -22.09
CA CYS A 166 11.62 -13.59 -22.56
C CYS A 166 10.72 -13.87 -23.77
N LEU A 167 9.54 -13.25 -23.88
CA LEU A 167 8.67 -13.33 -25.06
C LEU A 167 9.35 -12.70 -26.29
N LEU A 168 9.97 -11.54 -26.13
CA LEU A 168 10.68 -10.82 -27.18
C LEU A 168 11.89 -11.60 -27.71
N HIS A 169 12.71 -12.11 -26.80
CA HIS A 169 13.89 -12.93 -27.14
C HIS A 169 13.56 -14.37 -27.46
N GLY A 170 12.36 -14.79 -27.09
CA GLY A 170 11.86 -16.09 -27.43
C GLY A 170 12.31 -17.25 -26.58
N ILE A 171 12.62 -16.94 -25.34
CA ILE A 171 13.09 -17.86 -24.31
C ILE A 171 11.84 -18.40 -23.59
N PRO A 172 11.55 -19.71 -23.66
CA PRO A 172 10.39 -20.27 -22.99
C PRO A 172 10.61 -20.29 -21.47
N LEU A 173 9.71 -19.68 -20.71
CA LEU A 173 9.71 -19.74 -19.24
C LEU A 173 8.76 -20.81 -18.69
N TYR A 174 7.76 -21.19 -19.48
CA TYR A 174 6.68 -22.08 -19.08
C TYR A 174 6.65 -23.32 -19.99
N PRO A 175 6.03 -24.43 -19.55
CA PRO A 175 5.81 -25.58 -20.41
C PRO A 175 5.05 -25.20 -21.69
N LYS A 176 5.43 -25.82 -22.81
CA LYS A 176 4.70 -25.65 -24.08
C LYS A 176 3.29 -26.23 -23.96
N VAL A 177 2.35 -25.78 -24.79
CA VAL A 177 0.93 -26.19 -24.71
C VAL A 177 0.71 -27.71 -24.75
N GLY A 178 1.52 -28.44 -25.52
CA GLY A 178 1.44 -29.91 -25.60
C GLY A 178 2.09 -30.67 -24.45
N ASP A 179 2.68 -29.97 -23.47
CA ASP A 179 3.31 -30.58 -22.30
C ASP A 179 2.26 -30.89 -21.21
N PRO A 180 2.25 -32.09 -20.60
CA PRO A 180 1.30 -32.41 -19.53
C PRO A 180 1.35 -31.45 -18.33
N PHE A 181 2.48 -30.81 -18.04
CA PHE A 181 2.60 -29.84 -16.94
C PHE A 181 1.98 -28.48 -17.28
N PHE A 182 1.71 -28.17 -18.55
CA PHE A 182 1.09 -26.91 -18.96
C PHE A 182 -0.24 -26.66 -18.24
N ILE A 183 -1.06 -27.71 -18.08
CA ILE A 183 -2.36 -27.60 -17.41
C ILE A 183 -2.24 -27.16 -15.96
N ILE A 184 -1.15 -27.53 -15.27
CA ILE A 184 -0.91 -27.15 -13.86
C ILE A 184 -0.69 -25.64 -13.77
N PHE A 185 0.10 -25.06 -14.66
CA PHE A 185 0.35 -23.61 -14.69
C PHE A 185 -0.92 -22.81 -15.02
N VAL A 186 -1.69 -23.28 -16.01
CA VAL A 186 -2.97 -22.67 -16.36
C VAL A 186 -3.95 -22.75 -15.18
N PHE A 187 -4.03 -23.92 -14.53
CA PHE A 187 -4.90 -24.12 -13.37
C PHE A 187 -4.54 -23.18 -12.21
N ILE A 188 -3.25 -23.07 -11.84
CA ILE A 188 -2.81 -22.17 -10.76
C ILE A 188 -3.18 -20.71 -11.09
N PHE A 189 -2.94 -20.25 -12.31
CA PHE A 189 -3.23 -18.87 -12.69
C PHE A 189 -4.74 -18.59 -12.73
N VAL A 190 -5.51 -19.45 -13.39
CA VAL A 190 -6.96 -19.27 -13.53
C VAL A 190 -7.67 -19.42 -12.18
N SER A 191 -7.27 -20.38 -11.34
CA SER A 191 -7.86 -20.56 -10.00
C SER A 191 -7.63 -19.34 -9.11
N ALA A 192 -6.44 -18.72 -9.14
CA ALA A 192 -6.18 -17.49 -8.40
C ALA A 192 -7.07 -16.32 -8.86
N LEU A 193 -7.23 -16.15 -10.18
CA LEU A 193 -8.12 -15.11 -10.73
C LEU A 193 -9.59 -15.35 -10.39
N LEU A 194 -10.04 -16.61 -10.48
CA LEU A 194 -11.41 -17.00 -10.17
C LEU A 194 -11.73 -16.87 -8.69
N ASN A 195 -10.80 -17.21 -7.81
CA ASN A 195 -10.96 -17.05 -6.37
C ASN A 195 -11.16 -15.57 -6.01
N HIS A 196 -10.31 -14.67 -6.52
CA HIS A 196 -10.52 -13.23 -6.31
C HIS A 196 -11.84 -12.73 -6.93
N LEU A 197 -12.23 -13.26 -8.09
CA LEU A 197 -13.51 -12.90 -8.69
C LEU A 197 -14.69 -13.36 -7.82
N GLU A 198 -14.63 -14.57 -7.29
CA GLU A 198 -15.64 -15.12 -6.38
C GLU A 198 -15.80 -14.24 -5.14
N GLU A 199 -14.69 -13.82 -4.51
CA GLU A 199 -14.70 -12.89 -3.36
C GLU A 199 -15.38 -11.55 -3.71
N VAL A 200 -15.05 -10.98 -4.87
CA VAL A 200 -15.67 -9.74 -5.34
C VAL A 200 -17.17 -9.91 -5.55
N LEU A 201 -17.61 -11.04 -6.12
CA LEU A 201 -19.04 -11.28 -6.38
C LEU A 201 -19.82 -11.55 -5.09
N ILE A 202 -19.25 -12.33 -4.15
CA ILE A 202 -19.88 -12.61 -2.84
C ILE A 202 -20.06 -11.32 -2.03
N THR A 203 -19.15 -10.36 -2.17
CA THR A 203 -19.24 -9.04 -1.52
C THR A 203 -20.10 -8.03 -2.29
N GLY A 204 -20.89 -8.47 -3.27
CA GLY A 204 -21.81 -7.63 -4.05
C GLY A 204 -21.13 -6.77 -5.13
N GLY A 205 -19.87 -7.05 -5.43
CA GLY A 205 -19.12 -6.42 -6.51
C GLY A 205 -19.51 -6.90 -7.91
N THR A 206 -18.91 -6.29 -8.92
CA THR A 206 -19.13 -6.62 -10.34
C THR A 206 -17.83 -7.08 -10.99
N LEU A 207 -17.92 -7.70 -12.19
CA LEU A 207 -16.73 -7.96 -13.03
C LEU A 207 -15.90 -6.71 -13.27
N HIS A 208 -16.57 -5.56 -13.42
CA HIS A 208 -15.93 -4.26 -13.59
C HIS A 208 -15.14 -3.85 -12.34
N LYS A 209 -15.72 -4.04 -11.14
CA LYS A 209 -15.01 -3.84 -9.86
C LYS A 209 -13.79 -4.77 -9.75
N TRP A 210 -13.94 -6.04 -10.08
CA TRP A 210 -12.83 -7.01 -10.07
C TRP A 210 -11.68 -6.58 -11.00
N MET A 211 -12.00 -6.13 -12.22
CA MET A 211 -11.00 -5.58 -13.14
C MET A 211 -10.31 -4.33 -12.59
N ASN A 212 -11.08 -3.43 -11.95
CA ASN A 212 -10.53 -2.23 -11.31
C ASN A 212 -9.61 -2.59 -10.13
N GLU A 213 -9.96 -3.58 -9.32
CA GLU A 213 -9.16 -4.08 -8.20
C GLU A 213 -7.85 -4.72 -8.68
N GLN A 214 -7.90 -5.55 -9.72
CA GLN A 214 -6.70 -6.10 -10.36
C GLN A 214 -5.77 -5.00 -10.87
N ARG A 215 -6.33 -3.97 -11.52
CA ARG A 215 -5.57 -2.84 -12.06
C ARG A 215 -4.91 -2.02 -10.96
N ILE A 216 -5.68 -1.60 -9.95
CA ILE A 216 -5.15 -0.75 -8.89
C ILE A 216 -4.13 -1.51 -8.03
N TRP A 217 -4.30 -2.82 -7.84
CA TRP A 217 -3.30 -3.67 -7.21
C TRP A 217 -1.98 -3.64 -7.99
N MET A 218 -2.00 -3.90 -9.32
CA MET A 218 -0.79 -3.83 -10.16
C MET A 218 -0.13 -2.45 -10.11
N MET A 219 -0.93 -1.37 -10.24
CA MET A 219 -0.45 0.01 -10.17
C MET A 219 0.23 0.30 -8.83
N LYS A 220 -0.43 -0.04 -7.70
CA LYS A 220 0.10 0.16 -6.34
C LYS A 220 1.39 -0.63 -6.12
N SER A 221 1.47 -1.85 -6.66
CA SER A 221 2.63 -2.72 -6.50
C SER A 221 3.90 -2.24 -7.19
N ILE A 222 3.79 -1.77 -8.42
CA ILE A 222 4.97 -1.22 -9.10
C ILE A 222 5.31 0.21 -8.64
N THR A 223 4.42 0.84 -7.86
CA THR A 223 4.62 2.21 -7.35
C THR A 223 4.70 2.25 -5.83
N CYS A 224 3.62 2.58 -5.13
CA CYS A 224 3.62 2.89 -3.71
C CYS A 224 4.08 1.74 -2.80
N HIS A 225 3.90 0.48 -3.19
CA HIS A 225 4.52 -0.66 -2.47
C HIS A 225 6.04 -0.63 -2.60
N LEU A 226 6.56 -0.49 -3.83
CA LEU A 226 8.00 -0.36 -4.07
C LEU A 226 8.59 0.83 -3.33
N TYR A 227 7.98 2.02 -3.48
CA TYR A 227 8.48 3.23 -2.85
C TYR A 227 8.34 3.22 -1.34
N GLY A 228 7.27 2.63 -0.80
CA GLY A 228 7.12 2.41 0.65
C GLY A 228 8.22 1.49 1.20
N CYS A 229 8.47 0.36 0.53
CA CYS A 229 9.56 -0.56 0.89
C CYS A 229 10.92 0.13 0.87
N LEU A 230 11.23 0.87 -0.20
CA LEU A 230 12.50 1.59 -0.33
C LEU A 230 12.63 2.68 0.74
N ASP A 231 11.57 3.42 1.02
CA ASP A 231 11.57 4.46 2.04
C ASP A 231 11.88 3.90 3.44
N ALA A 232 11.22 2.81 3.83
CA ALA A 232 11.48 2.13 5.10
C ALA A 232 12.92 1.59 5.20
N LEU A 233 13.48 1.03 4.11
CA LEU A 233 14.88 0.59 4.08
C LEU A 233 15.86 1.75 4.22
N LEU A 234 15.63 2.84 3.49
CA LEU A 234 16.50 4.04 3.53
C LEU A 234 16.48 4.70 4.90
N LYS A 235 15.32 4.75 5.57
CA LYS A 235 15.21 5.19 6.97
C LYS A 235 15.99 4.29 7.91
N LYS A 236 15.84 2.96 7.79
CA LYS A 236 16.54 1.99 8.64
C LYS A 236 18.07 2.09 8.55
N VAL A 237 18.61 2.44 7.37
CA VAL A 237 20.05 2.61 7.15
C VAL A 237 20.51 4.05 7.48
N GLY A 238 19.61 4.96 7.82
CA GLY A 238 19.93 6.35 8.18
C GLY A 238 20.23 7.26 7.00
N ILE A 239 19.86 6.89 5.77
CA ILE A 239 20.09 7.68 4.55
C ILE A 239 19.02 8.77 4.38
N ARG A 240 17.81 8.54 4.91
CA ARG A 240 16.67 9.45 4.76
C ARG A 240 15.98 9.67 6.10
N GLU A 241 15.66 10.93 6.39
CA GLU A 241 14.84 11.29 7.56
C GLU A 241 13.36 10.96 7.34
N ALA A 242 12.65 10.70 8.43
CA ALA A 242 11.21 10.50 8.40
C ALA A 242 10.52 11.77 7.88
N ASN A 243 9.94 11.70 6.68
CA ASN A 243 9.18 12.80 6.08
C ASN A 243 7.72 12.39 5.92
N PHE A 244 6.81 13.25 6.40
CA PHE A 244 5.37 13.03 6.39
C PHE A 244 4.70 14.15 5.60
N LEU A 245 4.04 13.77 4.50
CA LEU A 245 3.17 14.67 3.75
C LEU A 245 1.72 14.20 3.95
N PRO A 246 0.87 14.97 4.65
CA PRO A 246 -0.55 14.67 4.75
C PRO A 246 -1.18 14.60 3.36
N THR A 247 -2.09 13.65 3.15
CA THR A 247 -2.85 13.57 1.91
C THR A 247 -3.82 14.74 1.82
N ASN A 248 -3.84 15.43 0.67
CA ASN A 248 -4.85 16.45 0.41
C ASN A 248 -6.20 15.77 0.18
N LYS A 249 -7.25 16.21 0.88
CA LYS A 249 -8.63 15.72 0.71
C LYS A 249 -9.58 16.81 0.24
N VAL A 250 -9.05 17.95 -0.22
CA VAL A 250 -9.84 19.04 -0.76
C VAL A 250 -10.43 18.60 -2.10
N ALA A 251 -11.74 18.76 -2.25
CA ALA A 251 -12.43 18.43 -3.48
C ALA A 251 -12.11 19.46 -4.58
N ASP A 252 -11.58 18.99 -5.69
CA ASP A 252 -11.56 19.69 -6.97
C ASP A 252 -12.75 19.18 -7.80
N ASP A 253 -13.62 20.07 -8.26
CA ASP A 253 -14.83 19.71 -8.99
C ASP A 253 -14.53 18.90 -10.26
N GLU A 254 -13.42 19.21 -10.96
CA GLU A 254 -13.00 18.46 -12.14
C GLU A 254 -12.51 17.04 -11.79
N GLN A 255 -11.80 16.89 -10.66
CA GLN A 255 -11.37 15.57 -10.16
C GLN A 255 -12.58 14.72 -9.76
N THR A 256 -13.53 15.35 -9.09
CA THR A 256 -14.75 14.70 -8.62
C THR A 256 -15.60 14.22 -9.79
N GLN A 257 -15.69 15.00 -10.87
CA GLN A 257 -16.37 14.57 -12.11
C GLN A 257 -15.68 13.35 -12.74
N LEU A 258 -14.35 13.34 -12.86
CA LEU A 258 -13.62 12.19 -13.39
C LEU A 258 -13.86 10.94 -12.55
N TYR A 259 -13.83 11.07 -11.22
CA TYR A 259 -14.13 9.99 -10.29
C TYR A 259 -15.56 9.43 -10.47
N GLN A 260 -16.57 10.31 -10.57
CA GLN A 260 -17.96 9.90 -10.81
C GLN A 260 -18.15 9.20 -12.17
N MET A 261 -17.30 9.50 -13.15
CA MET A 261 -17.28 8.84 -14.45
C MET A 261 -16.43 7.55 -14.47
N ASP A 262 -15.90 7.11 -13.32
CA ASP A 262 -14.97 6.00 -13.16
C ASP A 262 -13.71 6.12 -14.04
N LYS A 263 -13.17 7.34 -14.13
CA LYS A 263 -11.94 7.64 -14.88
C LYS A 263 -10.82 8.01 -13.94
N TYR A 264 -9.66 7.38 -14.12
CA TYR A 264 -8.44 7.75 -13.40
C TYR A 264 -8.06 9.21 -13.69
N ASP A 265 -7.67 9.95 -12.66
CA ASP A 265 -6.96 11.20 -12.86
C ASP A 265 -5.45 10.96 -12.83
N PHE A 266 -4.80 11.04 -13.99
CA PHE A 266 -3.36 10.84 -14.13
C PHE A 266 -2.54 12.12 -13.87
N ARG A 267 -3.15 13.20 -13.37
CA ARG A 267 -2.44 14.36 -12.80
C ARG A 267 -1.77 13.97 -11.48
N ALA A 268 -0.77 13.11 -11.56
CA ALA A 268 -0.01 12.61 -10.43
C ALA A 268 1.48 12.88 -10.58
N SER A 269 2.21 12.76 -9.47
CA SER A 269 3.67 12.88 -9.47
C SER A 269 4.31 11.95 -10.50
N SER A 270 5.35 12.45 -11.17
CA SER A 270 6.09 11.68 -12.19
C SER A 270 6.70 10.40 -11.63
N ILE A 271 7.00 10.35 -10.32
CA ILE A 271 7.48 9.15 -9.63
C ILE A 271 6.50 7.98 -9.74
N PHE A 272 5.19 8.26 -9.82
CA PHE A 272 4.17 7.22 -9.97
C PHE A 272 3.83 6.91 -11.43
N ILE A 273 3.75 7.94 -12.26
CA ILE A 273 3.34 7.78 -13.67
C ILE A 273 4.46 7.15 -14.51
N ALA A 274 5.73 7.49 -14.26
CA ALA A 274 6.86 6.98 -15.01
C ALA A 274 7.00 5.44 -14.99
N PRO A 275 7.02 4.74 -13.83
CA PRO A 275 7.11 3.28 -13.81
C PRO A 275 5.91 2.61 -14.50
N MET A 276 4.69 3.16 -14.35
CA MET A 276 3.50 2.65 -15.05
C MET A 276 3.66 2.72 -16.57
N LEU A 277 4.13 3.87 -17.07
CA LEU A 277 4.38 4.09 -18.49
C LEU A 277 5.52 3.21 -19.03
N ALA A 278 6.60 3.03 -18.26
CA ALA A 278 7.70 2.17 -18.65
C ALA A 278 7.24 0.71 -18.77
N VAL A 279 6.55 0.20 -17.75
CA VAL A 279 6.04 -1.18 -17.73
C VAL A 279 5.04 -1.44 -18.86
N ILE A 280 4.06 -0.56 -19.07
CA ILE A 280 3.07 -0.75 -20.15
C ILE A 280 3.74 -0.68 -21.53
N THR A 281 4.75 0.18 -21.70
CA THR A 281 5.53 0.27 -22.95
C THR A 281 6.31 -1.01 -23.21
N ILE A 282 7.02 -1.54 -22.20
CA ILE A 282 7.71 -2.84 -22.30
C ILE A 282 6.71 -3.93 -22.69
N ASN A 283 5.57 -4.02 -22.02
CA ASN A 283 4.57 -5.05 -22.29
C ASN A 283 4.04 -4.96 -23.73
N ILE A 284 3.70 -3.76 -24.22
CA ILE A 284 3.23 -3.56 -25.59
C ILE A 284 4.32 -3.93 -26.61
N CYS A 285 5.55 -3.42 -26.44
CA CYS A 285 6.64 -3.68 -27.37
C CYS A 285 7.02 -5.15 -27.43
N CYS A 286 7.14 -5.80 -26.27
CA CYS A 286 7.42 -7.23 -26.18
C CYS A 286 6.27 -8.09 -26.72
N PHE A 287 5.02 -7.71 -26.51
CA PHE A 287 3.87 -8.40 -27.09
C PHE A 287 3.90 -8.33 -28.63
N LEU A 288 4.10 -7.14 -29.19
CA LEU A 288 4.20 -6.95 -30.65
C LEU A 288 5.42 -7.69 -31.24
N GLY A 289 6.58 -7.62 -30.59
CA GLY A 289 7.78 -8.36 -30.99
C GLY A 289 7.59 -9.87 -30.89
N GLY A 290 6.88 -10.33 -29.85
CA GLY A 290 6.46 -11.72 -29.70
C GLY A 290 5.58 -12.18 -30.85
N VAL A 291 4.54 -11.40 -31.20
CA VAL A 291 3.65 -11.69 -32.34
C VAL A 291 4.45 -11.77 -33.64
N TYR A 292 5.31 -10.79 -33.90
CA TYR A 292 6.21 -10.80 -35.05
C TYR A 292 7.01 -12.11 -35.11
N ARG A 293 7.70 -12.46 -34.02
CA ARG A 293 8.47 -13.71 -33.95
C ARG A 293 7.61 -14.94 -34.15
N ALA A 294 6.43 -15.00 -33.56
CA ALA A 294 5.57 -16.16 -33.67
C ALA A 294 5.05 -16.36 -35.11
N VAL A 295 4.79 -15.27 -35.85
CA VAL A 295 4.39 -15.30 -37.26
C VAL A 295 5.57 -15.71 -38.17
N PHE A 296 6.76 -15.14 -37.97
CA PHE A 296 7.87 -15.32 -38.91
C PHE A 296 8.84 -16.48 -38.56
N VAL A 297 8.94 -16.85 -37.29
CA VAL A 297 9.89 -17.87 -36.78
C VAL A 297 9.18 -19.14 -36.29
N GLY A 298 7.89 -19.05 -35.92
CA GLY A 298 7.09 -20.22 -35.55
C GLY A 298 7.31 -20.72 -34.11
N SER A 299 6.81 -19.99 -33.12
CA SER A 299 7.01 -20.27 -31.68
C SER A 299 5.77 -20.11 -30.81
N TRP A 300 4.57 -20.24 -31.39
CA TRP A 300 3.30 -20.01 -30.70
C TRP A 300 3.08 -20.95 -29.50
N ASP A 301 3.34 -22.24 -29.69
CA ASP A 301 3.11 -23.29 -28.70
C ASP A 301 4.02 -23.17 -27.46
N LYS A 302 5.24 -22.67 -27.65
CA LYS A 302 6.26 -22.51 -26.59
C LYS A 302 6.09 -21.23 -25.78
N MET A 303 5.45 -20.21 -26.34
CA MET A 303 5.37 -18.85 -25.75
C MET A 303 3.96 -18.49 -25.24
N PHE A 304 3.01 -19.43 -25.27
CA PHE A 304 1.59 -19.15 -25.01
C PHE A 304 1.35 -18.42 -23.68
N VAL A 305 1.97 -18.89 -22.59
CA VAL A 305 1.77 -18.29 -21.27
C VAL A 305 2.34 -16.86 -21.22
N GLN A 306 3.51 -16.61 -21.82
CA GLN A 306 4.05 -15.24 -21.87
C GLN A 306 3.18 -14.29 -22.71
N PHE A 307 2.63 -14.76 -23.84
CA PHE A 307 1.64 -14.00 -24.60
C PHE A 307 0.42 -13.64 -23.77
N PHE A 308 -0.11 -14.63 -23.04
CA PHE A 308 -1.27 -14.44 -22.20
C PHE A 308 -1.01 -13.45 -21.05
N ILE A 309 0.12 -13.56 -20.35
CA ILE A 309 0.50 -12.62 -19.29
C ILE A 309 0.64 -11.20 -19.84
N ALA A 310 1.35 -11.01 -20.95
CA ALA A 310 1.52 -9.70 -21.56
C ALA A 310 0.18 -9.11 -22.04
N GLY A 311 -0.66 -9.92 -22.70
CA GLY A 311 -2.00 -9.52 -23.13
C GLY A 311 -2.92 -9.17 -21.95
N PHE A 312 -2.85 -9.93 -20.86
CA PHE A 312 -3.60 -9.68 -19.63
C PHE A 312 -3.20 -8.35 -19.01
N ILE A 313 -1.89 -8.09 -18.84
CA ILE A 313 -1.39 -6.81 -18.30
C ILE A 313 -1.84 -5.63 -19.16
N ILE A 314 -1.72 -5.73 -20.48
CA ILE A 314 -2.15 -4.68 -21.42
C ILE A 314 -3.66 -4.42 -21.30
N THR A 315 -4.46 -5.49 -21.25
CA THR A 315 -5.93 -5.39 -21.19
C THR A 315 -6.39 -4.80 -19.86
N VAL A 316 -5.89 -5.31 -18.73
CA VAL A 316 -6.21 -4.81 -17.39
C VAL A 316 -5.83 -3.34 -17.27
N ASN A 317 -4.66 -2.95 -17.79
CA ASN A 317 -4.13 -1.58 -17.68
C ASN A 317 -4.50 -0.68 -18.88
N TYR A 318 -5.53 -1.05 -19.65
CA TYR A 318 -6.02 -0.23 -20.77
C TYR A 318 -6.28 1.25 -20.40
N PRO A 319 -6.78 1.61 -19.20
CA PRO A 319 -6.94 3.03 -18.84
C PRO A 319 -5.67 3.87 -18.86
N ILE A 320 -4.48 3.26 -18.70
CA ILE A 320 -3.20 3.98 -18.89
C ILE A 320 -3.01 4.33 -20.37
N ILE A 321 -3.31 3.39 -21.26
CA ILE A 321 -3.26 3.59 -22.72
C ILE A 321 -4.31 4.61 -23.15
N GLU A 322 -5.53 4.50 -22.62
CA GLU A 322 -6.61 5.46 -22.84
C GLU A 322 -6.21 6.87 -22.38
N GLY A 323 -5.63 6.98 -21.17
CA GLY A 323 -5.09 8.22 -20.60
C GLY A 323 -3.94 8.83 -21.40
N LEU A 324 -3.19 8.02 -22.14
CA LEU A 324 -2.08 8.47 -22.97
C LEU A 324 -2.52 8.90 -24.38
N VAL A 325 -3.36 8.09 -25.03
CA VAL A 325 -3.62 8.18 -26.48
C VAL A 325 -4.99 8.79 -26.80
N ILE A 326 -6.02 8.43 -26.04
CA ILE A 326 -7.42 8.70 -26.41
C ILE A 326 -7.95 9.94 -25.70
N ARG A 327 -7.62 10.08 -24.41
CA ARG A 327 -8.18 11.14 -23.56
C ARG A 327 -7.69 12.53 -23.94
N LYS A 328 -8.63 13.48 -23.94
CA LYS A 328 -8.42 14.91 -24.25
C LYS A 328 -8.68 15.82 -23.05
N ASP A 329 -9.25 15.30 -21.98
CA ASP A 329 -9.49 16.02 -20.74
C ASP A 329 -8.18 16.27 -19.96
N LYS A 330 -8.25 17.07 -18.89
CA LYS A 330 -7.08 17.46 -18.09
C LYS A 330 -6.50 16.30 -17.26
N GLY A 331 -7.28 15.26 -16.97
CA GLY A 331 -6.83 14.08 -16.22
C GLY A 331 -6.03 13.07 -17.05
N ARG A 332 -5.73 13.39 -18.31
CA ARG A 332 -4.87 12.60 -19.19
C ARG A 332 -3.40 12.65 -18.75
N ILE A 333 -2.61 11.72 -19.27
CA ILE A 333 -1.17 11.67 -19.03
C ILE A 333 -0.45 12.81 -19.78
N SER A 334 0.51 13.47 -19.12
CA SER A 334 1.32 14.51 -19.75
C SER A 334 2.12 13.95 -20.93
N LYS A 335 1.91 14.53 -22.13
CA LYS A 335 2.61 14.12 -23.35
C LYS A 335 4.13 14.24 -23.24
N LEU A 336 4.62 15.30 -22.60
CA LEU A 336 6.05 15.51 -22.42
C LEU A 336 6.65 14.39 -21.58
N LEU A 337 6.05 14.12 -20.41
CA LEU A 337 6.49 13.03 -19.54
C LEU A 337 6.45 11.68 -20.27
N ALA A 338 5.35 11.41 -20.98
CA ALA A 338 5.20 10.16 -21.72
C ALA A 338 6.25 9.99 -22.81
N MET A 339 6.53 11.04 -23.60
CA MET A 339 7.58 11.00 -24.62
C MET A 339 8.94 10.70 -24.00
N CYS A 340 9.33 11.37 -22.92
CA CYS A 340 10.59 11.12 -22.23
C CYS A 340 10.70 9.68 -21.72
N VAL A 341 9.67 9.18 -21.05
CA VAL A 341 9.66 7.82 -20.47
C VAL A 341 9.65 6.75 -21.56
N ILE A 342 8.83 6.91 -22.61
CA ILE A 342 8.75 5.95 -23.72
C ILE A 342 10.09 5.91 -24.45
N ILE A 343 10.69 7.06 -24.80
CA ILE A 343 12.00 7.10 -25.47
C ILE A 343 13.06 6.42 -24.60
N ALA A 344 13.15 6.76 -23.31
CA ALA A 344 14.10 6.14 -22.40
C ALA A 344 13.91 4.62 -22.30
N THR A 345 12.65 4.16 -22.20
CA THR A 345 12.28 2.74 -22.15
C THR A 345 12.66 2.01 -23.43
N MET A 346 12.41 2.62 -24.60
CA MET A 346 12.78 2.05 -25.90
C MET A 346 14.29 1.96 -26.09
N ILE A 347 15.05 2.96 -25.63
CA ILE A 347 16.52 2.92 -25.64
C ILE A 347 17.01 1.78 -24.75
N LEU A 348 16.49 1.67 -23.52
CA LEU A 348 16.87 0.60 -22.59
C LEU A 348 16.53 -0.79 -23.15
N LEU A 349 15.35 -0.96 -23.75
CA LEU A 349 14.95 -2.20 -24.39
C LEU A 349 15.86 -2.53 -25.58
N GLY A 350 16.19 -1.53 -26.40
CA GLY A 350 17.16 -1.66 -27.50
C GLY A 350 18.54 -2.09 -27.02
N CYS A 351 19.09 -1.43 -25.99
CA CYS A 351 20.36 -1.80 -25.38
C CYS A 351 20.35 -3.24 -24.83
N PHE A 352 19.27 -3.63 -24.15
CA PHE A 352 19.10 -5.00 -23.65
C PHE A 352 19.08 -6.02 -24.80
N THR A 353 18.38 -5.71 -25.89
CA THR A 353 18.35 -6.60 -27.06
C THR A 353 19.72 -6.74 -27.73
N LEU A 354 20.50 -5.66 -27.80
CA LEU A 354 21.86 -5.67 -28.35
C LEU A 354 22.82 -6.48 -27.47
N LEU A 355 22.76 -6.30 -26.15
CA LEU A 355 23.59 -7.04 -25.19
C LEU A 355 23.28 -8.53 -25.17
N SER A 356 22.05 -8.93 -25.48
CA SER A 356 21.64 -10.34 -25.54
C SER A 356 22.02 -11.04 -26.86
N CYS A 357 22.50 -10.28 -27.85
CA CYS A 357 23.00 -10.79 -29.14
C CYS A 357 24.53 -11.00 -29.15
N VAL A 358 25.24 -10.56 -28.11
CA VAL A 358 26.66 -10.83 -27.85
C VAL A 358 26.75 -12.00 -26.88
#